data_AF-A0A1K2IUI6-F1
#
_entry.id   AF-A0A1K2IUI6-F1
#
_cell.length_a   1.000
_cell.length_b   1.000
_cell.length_c   1.000
_cell.angle_alpha   90.00
_cell.angle_beta   90.00
_cell.angle_gamma   90.00
#
_symmetry.space_group_name_H-M   'P 1'
#
loop_
_entity.id
_entity.type
_entity.pdbx_description
1 polymer ?
#
loop_
_entity_poly.entity_id
_entity_poly.type
_entity_poly.pdbx_seq_one_letter_code
_entity_poly.pdbx_strand_id
1 'polypeptide(L)'
;MNSNLYKTQVDFISMKIDRQEASNLNWNNLVDHPTLRNRYTLVEKAGPNSKNFSLYVMSSGEITINLSIPYFLFGHNYHTVENEELQDFYIIIKKILGIDIKKSEVIELEYGGYYDSEISPEEFLKKILRMHNHDLIYSKSYMRMFEDKKQGICFKIYDAVENAKRKRTYTAERFTSEHIIKYEIKVKKPEKIFKSKLLFETLLGEPAQNSALVQLKKTLTKLKSQLVLPYEKKVEPVKYDLINIIYTAMKNIENHHPEHISIFKQLMDVIDESPLSSSQKSKRRKAIQYLEEQYEFSPF
;
A
#
# COMPACT_ATOMS: atom_id res chain seq x y z
N MET A 1 -12.00 -4.15 7.86
CA MET A 1 -12.02 -2.70 7.54
C MET A 1 -12.18 -2.48 6.04
N ASN A 2 -13.41 -2.27 5.58
CA ASN A 2 -13.70 -1.75 4.24
C ASN A 2 -13.59 -0.22 4.29
N SER A 3 -12.36 0.31 4.18
CA SER A 3 -12.21 1.74 3.89
C SER A 3 -11.72 1.91 2.46
N ASN A 4 -12.61 2.50 1.64
CA ASN A 4 -12.35 2.87 0.26
C ASN A 4 -11.25 3.92 0.25
N LEU A 5 -10.14 3.62 -0.44
CA LEU A 5 -9.13 4.62 -0.73
C LEU A 5 -9.68 5.60 -1.77
N TYR A 6 -9.40 6.88 -1.59
CA TYR A 6 -9.71 7.92 -2.58
C TYR A 6 -8.42 8.49 -3.19
N LYS A 7 -8.56 9.25 -4.29
CA LYS A 7 -7.43 9.82 -5.04
C LYS A 7 -6.33 8.78 -5.29
N THR A 8 -6.74 7.66 -5.86
CA THR A 8 -5.81 6.60 -6.25
C THR A 8 -4.92 7.07 -7.40
N GLN A 9 -3.66 6.65 -7.39
CA GLN A 9 -2.70 7.15 -8.35
C GLN A 9 -1.53 6.20 -8.57
N VAL A 10 -1.03 6.16 -9.82
CA VAL A 10 0.37 5.80 -10.09
C VAL A 10 1.22 7.00 -9.68
N ASP A 11 1.96 6.87 -8.58
CA ASP A 11 2.76 7.97 -8.02
C ASP A 11 4.12 8.06 -8.72
N PHE A 12 4.91 6.99 -8.67
CA PHE A 12 6.26 6.95 -9.24
C PHE A 12 6.34 5.89 -10.33
N ILE A 13 7.17 6.15 -11.33
CA ILE A 13 7.51 5.18 -12.36
C ILE A 13 8.99 5.24 -12.73
N SER A 14 9.55 4.06 -12.95
CA SER A 14 10.85 3.83 -13.57
C SER A 14 10.63 3.04 -14.85
N MET A 15 11.03 3.61 -15.98
CA MET A 15 10.86 3.02 -17.30
C MET A 15 12.20 2.84 -17.98
N LYS A 16 12.43 1.65 -18.51
CA LYS A 16 13.54 1.34 -19.40
C LYS A 16 13.09 1.50 -20.85
N ILE A 17 13.82 2.31 -21.59
CA ILE A 17 13.60 2.60 -23.00
C ILE A 17 14.75 1.98 -23.80
N ASP A 18 14.40 1.27 -24.87
CA ASP A 18 15.38 0.61 -25.71
C ASP A 18 16.27 1.60 -26.47
N ARG A 19 17.39 1.09 -26.98
CA ARG A 19 18.39 1.90 -27.67
C ARG A 19 17.87 2.56 -28.95
N GLN A 20 16.96 1.90 -29.67
CA GLN A 20 16.45 2.44 -30.94
C GLN A 20 15.59 3.67 -30.66
N GLU A 21 14.67 3.58 -29.70
CA GLU A 21 13.83 4.70 -29.31
C GLU A 21 14.64 5.80 -28.60
N ALA A 22 15.61 5.44 -27.76
CA ALA A 22 16.50 6.40 -27.10
C ALA A 22 17.32 7.27 -28.07
N SER A 23 17.56 6.80 -29.30
CA SER A 23 18.25 7.59 -30.33
C SER A 23 17.46 8.82 -30.80
N ASN A 24 16.14 8.86 -30.56
CA ASN A 24 15.25 9.96 -30.91
C ASN A 24 15.18 11.05 -29.82
N LEU A 25 15.97 10.92 -28.74
CA LEU A 25 15.94 11.88 -27.63
C LEU A 25 16.22 13.32 -28.07
N ASN A 26 15.35 14.23 -27.65
CA ASN A 26 15.55 15.65 -27.79
C ASN A 26 16.48 16.19 -26.68
N TRP A 27 17.78 16.14 -26.95
CA TRP A 27 18.83 16.62 -26.04
C TRP A 27 18.73 18.10 -25.69
N ASN A 28 18.07 18.93 -26.50
CA ASN A 28 17.91 20.37 -26.22
C ASN A 28 17.07 20.66 -24.96
N ASN A 29 16.29 19.68 -24.50
CA ASN A 29 15.48 19.76 -23.30
C ASN A 29 16.15 19.11 -22.07
N LEU A 30 17.37 18.60 -22.23
CA LEU A 30 18.11 17.90 -21.18
C LEU A 30 19.38 18.66 -20.81
N VAL A 31 19.73 18.62 -19.54
CA VAL A 31 21.01 19.11 -19.01
C VAL A 31 21.62 18.06 -18.11
N ASP A 32 22.95 18.01 -18.09
CA ASP A 32 23.69 17.12 -17.21
C ASP A 32 23.34 17.41 -15.74
N HIS A 33 23.18 16.34 -14.97
CA HIS A 33 23.11 16.44 -13.53
C HIS A 33 24.46 16.94 -12.98
N PRO A 34 24.50 17.91 -12.06
CA PRO A 34 25.73 18.59 -11.67
C PRO A 34 26.81 17.67 -11.07
N THR A 35 26.40 16.51 -10.53
CA THR A 35 27.31 15.60 -9.80
C THR A 35 27.24 14.14 -10.23
N LEU A 36 26.24 13.74 -11.02
CA LEU A 36 26.00 12.33 -11.33
C LEU A 36 26.22 12.10 -12.81
N ARG A 37 27.25 11.31 -13.12
CA ARG A 37 27.61 10.98 -14.49
C ARG A 37 26.48 10.26 -15.21
N ASN A 38 26.28 10.59 -16.48
CA ASN A 38 25.25 10.03 -17.37
C ASN A 38 23.81 10.21 -16.86
N ARG A 39 23.60 11.09 -15.86
CA ARG A 39 22.28 11.46 -15.38
C ARG A 39 21.94 12.83 -15.94
N TYR A 40 20.72 12.97 -16.41
CA TYR A 40 20.18 14.18 -16.99
C TYR A 40 18.89 14.59 -16.28
N THR A 41 18.65 15.89 -16.22
CA THR A 41 17.40 16.49 -15.77
C THR A 41 16.81 17.34 -16.89
N LEU A 42 15.54 17.69 -16.80
CA LEU A 42 14.94 18.62 -17.75
C LEU A 42 15.42 20.05 -17.49
N VAL A 43 15.61 20.82 -18.56
CA VAL A 43 15.80 22.28 -18.46
C VAL A 43 14.55 22.94 -17.85
N GLU A 44 14.72 24.01 -17.07
CA GLU A 44 13.58 24.67 -16.40
C GLU A 44 12.51 25.15 -17.40
N LYS A 45 12.93 25.61 -18.59
CA LYS A 45 12.01 26.01 -19.68
C LYS A 45 11.15 24.88 -20.24
N ALA A 46 11.49 23.61 -19.98
CA ALA A 46 10.69 22.47 -20.44
C ALA A 46 9.39 22.31 -19.64
N GLY A 47 9.31 22.89 -18.44
CA GLY A 47 8.08 22.92 -17.65
C GLY A 47 8.29 23.22 -16.16
N PRO A 48 7.24 23.67 -15.45
CA PRO A 48 7.31 24.16 -14.07
C PRO A 48 7.79 23.10 -13.05
N ASN A 49 7.65 21.81 -13.36
CA ASN A 49 7.98 20.70 -12.46
C ASN A 49 9.13 19.81 -12.98
N SER A 50 9.96 20.34 -13.88
CA SER A 50 11.14 19.69 -14.50
C SER A 50 12.10 19.04 -13.50
N LYS A 51 12.15 19.54 -12.25
CA LYS A 51 13.01 19.04 -11.16
C LYS A 51 12.64 17.63 -10.67
N ASN A 52 11.42 17.15 -10.95
CA ASN A 52 10.95 15.83 -10.54
C ASN A 52 11.21 14.74 -11.59
N PHE A 53 12.02 15.05 -12.60
CA PHE A 53 12.41 14.16 -13.69
C PHE A 53 13.89 13.80 -13.59
N SER A 54 14.21 12.54 -13.85
CA SER A 54 15.59 12.13 -14.10
C SER A 54 15.68 11.08 -15.20
N LEU A 55 16.69 11.22 -16.03
CA LEU A 55 17.02 10.28 -17.11
C LEU A 55 18.45 9.80 -16.91
N TYR A 56 18.67 8.50 -17.07
CA TYR A 56 20.00 7.89 -17.00
C TYR A 56 20.32 7.23 -18.33
N VAL A 57 21.51 7.48 -18.86
CA VAL A 57 22.03 6.83 -20.05
C VAL A 57 22.91 5.66 -19.64
N MET A 58 22.52 4.46 -20.07
CA MET A 58 23.27 3.23 -19.81
C MET A 58 24.38 3.07 -20.84
N SER A 59 25.44 2.33 -20.49
CA SER A 59 26.54 2.03 -21.42
C SER A 59 26.08 1.23 -22.64
N SER A 60 24.96 0.52 -22.56
CA SER A 60 24.32 -0.19 -23.67
C SER A 60 23.65 0.74 -24.69
N GLY A 61 23.52 2.04 -24.39
CA GLY A 61 22.74 3.00 -25.18
C GLY A 61 21.24 2.99 -24.88
N GLU A 62 20.79 2.12 -23.97
CA GLU A 62 19.45 2.19 -23.39
C GLU A 62 19.38 3.35 -22.39
N ILE A 63 18.18 3.83 -22.11
CA ILE A 63 17.96 4.88 -21.10
C ILE A 63 16.95 4.42 -20.06
N THR A 64 17.06 4.98 -18.86
CA THR A 64 16.05 4.81 -17.80
C THR A 64 15.50 6.17 -17.40
N ILE A 65 14.17 6.32 -17.44
CA ILE A 65 13.47 7.51 -16.95
C ILE A 65 12.86 7.18 -15.57
N ASN A 66 13.15 8.03 -14.59
CA ASN A 66 12.61 7.94 -13.24
C ASN A 66 11.94 9.26 -12.87
N LEU A 67 10.66 9.21 -12.50
CA LEU A 67 9.90 10.40 -12.07
C LEU A 67 8.68 10.03 -11.24
N SER A 68 8.16 11.02 -10.51
CA SER A 68 6.81 10.96 -9.94
C SER A 68 5.83 11.67 -10.89
N ILE A 69 4.82 10.94 -11.36
CA ILE A 69 3.85 11.42 -12.36
C ILE A 69 3.02 12.59 -11.80
N PRO A 70 2.41 12.49 -10.59
CA PRO A 70 1.66 13.61 -10.03
C PRO A 70 2.54 14.85 -9.80
N TYR A 71 3.78 14.67 -9.32
CA TYR A 71 4.72 15.80 -9.19
C TYR A 71 5.09 16.41 -10.52
N PHE A 72 5.29 15.60 -11.55
CA PHE A 72 5.63 16.09 -12.89
C PHE A 72 4.48 16.90 -13.52
N LEU A 73 3.24 16.41 -13.38
CA LEU A 73 2.06 17.08 -13.94
C LEU A 73 1.60 18.28 -13.09
N PHE A 74 1.51 18.11 -11.77
CA PHE A 74 0.79 19.02 -10.87
C PHE A 74 1.68 19.66 -9.79
N GLY A 75 2.93 19.23 -9.65
CA GLY A 75 3.85 19.74 -8.62
C GLY A 75 3.58 19.19 -7.21
N HIS A 76 2.68 18.20 -7.06
CA HIS A 76 2.38 17.56 -5.78
C HIS A 76 1.77 16.16 -5.95
N ASN A 77 1.78 15.37 -4.88
CA ASN A 77 1.24 14.00 -4.88
C ASN A 77 -0.22 13.86 -4.45
N TYR A 78 -0.88 14.89 -3.91
CA TYR A 78 -2.28 14.77 -3.49
C TYR A 78 -3.24 15.01 -4.67
N HIS A 79 -3.27 14.09 -5.63
CA HIS A 79 -4.10 14.12 -6.83
C HIS A 79 -4.58 12.71 -7.20
N THR A 80 -5.53 12.59 -8.12
CA THR A 80 -5.83 11.31 -8.78
C THR A 80 -4.94 11.21 -10.02
N VAL A 81 -4.32 10.06 -10.28
CA VAL A 81 -3.61 9.82 -11.55
C VAL A 81 -4.04 8.47 -12.07
N GLU A 82 -5.06 8.50 -12.92
CA GLU A 82 -5.62 7.32 -13.56
C GLU A 82 -5.50 7.46 -15.08
N ASN A 83 -6.45 6.94 -15.85
CA ASN A 83 -6.28 6.79 -17.29
C ASN A 83 -6.00 8.13 -18.00
N GLU A 84 -6.83 9.15 -17.75
CA GLU A 84 -6.73 10.45 -18.41
C GLU A 84 -5.41 11.15 -18.11
N GLU A 85 -5.01 11.25 -16.83
CA GLU A 85 -3.73 11.88 -16.47
C GLU A 85 -2.51 11.09 -16.99
N LEU A 86 -2.62 9.75 -17.10
CA LEU A 86 -1.56 8.94 -17.70
C LEU A 86 -1.43 9.19 -19.21
N GLN A 87 -2.54 9.46 -19.91
CA GLN A 87 -2.50 9.88 -21.32
C GLN A 87 -1.85 11.25 -21.47
N ASP A 88 -2.22 12.21 -20.60
CA ASP A 88 -1.61 13.55 -20.60
C ASP A 88 -0.11 13.46 -20.34
N PHE A 89 0.29 12.66 -19.34
CA PHE A 89 1.70 12.37 -19.06
C PHE A 89 2.43 11.82 -20.29
N TYR A 90 1.84 10.84 -20.98
CA TYR A 90 2.41 10.29 -22.21
C TYR A 90 2.59 11.35 -23.30
N ILE A 91 1.56 12.15 -23.56
CA ILE A 91 1.60 13.21 -24.58
C ILE A 91 2.70 14.23 -24.25
N ILE A 92 2.79 14.65 -22.99
CA ILE A 92 3.79 15.62 -22.53
C ILE A 92 5.20 15.05 -22.64
N ILE A 93 5.43 13.81 -22.18
CA ILE A 93 6.75 13.17 -22.28
C ILE A 93 7.18 13.03 -23.74
N LYS A 94 6.27 12.61 -24.63
CA LYS A 94 6.56 12.50 -26.06
C LYS A 94 6.93 13.85 -26.67
N LYS A 95 6.20 14.91 -26.31
CA LYS A 95 6.48 16.28 -26.77
C LYS A 95 7.83 16.80 -26.26
N ILE A 96 8.16 16.55 -24.99
CA ILE A 96 9.38 17.08 -24.37
C ILE A 96 10.61 16.30 -24.81
N LEU A 97 10.57 14.97 -24.74
CA LEU A 97 11.73 14.12 -24.97
C LEU A 97 11.86 13.66 -26.42
N GLY A 98 10.82 13.78 -27.25
CA GLY A 98 10.85 13.29 -28.63
C GLY A 98 10.77 11.77 -28.76
N ILE A 99 10.50 11.05 -27.68
CA ILE A 99 10.46 9.57 -27.65
C ILE A 99 9.03 9.05 -27.37
N ASP A 100 8.71 7.90 -27.94
CA ASP A 100 7.49 7.16 -27.65
C ASP A 100 7.69 6.15 -26.51
N ILE A 101 7.15 6.47 -25.34
CA ILE A 101 7.30 5.61 -24.16
C ILE A 101 6.30 4.45 -24.09
N LYS A 102 5.34 4.31 -25.01
CA LYS A 102 4.27 3.29 -24.90
C LYS A 102 4.80 1.87 -24.72
N LYS A 103 5.84 1.52 -25.48
CA LYS A 103 6.47 0.20 -25.46
C LYS A 103 7.61 0.07 -24.45
N SER A 104 7.83 1.10 -23.64
CA SER A 104 8.89 1.08 -22.62
C SER A 104 8.55 0.09 -21.50
N GLU A 105 9.56 -0.64 -21.04
CA GLU A 105 9.42 -1.59 -19.95
C GLU A 105 9.39 -0.84 -18.62
N VAL A 106 8.30 -0.96 -17.87
CA VAL A 106 8.18 -0.45 -16.51
C VAL A 106 8.90 -1.42 -15.58
N ILE A 107 10.02 -0.98 -15.01
CA ILE A 107 10.88 -1.79 -14.14
C ILE A 107 10.62 -1.53 -12.66
N GLU A 108 10.07 -0.37 -12.31
CA GLU A 108 9.62 -0.05 -10.96
C GLU A 108 8.42 0.89 -11.05
N LEU A 109 7.45 0.74 -10.15
CA LEU A 109 6.37 1.71 -10.01
C LEU A 109 5.85 1.79 -8.57
N GLU A 110 5.26 2.93 -8.22
CA GLU A 110 4.55 3.14 -6.96
C GLU A 110 3.07 3.41 -7.25
N TYR A 111 2.18 2.72 -6.53
CA TYR A 111 0.74 2.93 -6.61
C TYR A 111 0.17 3.12 -5.21
N GLY A 112 -0.68 4.12 -5.02
CA GLY A 112 -1.21 4.42 -3.71
C GLY A 112 -2.55 5.12 -3.74
N GLY A 113 -3.09 5.34 -2.55
CA GLY A 113 -4.34 6.07 -2.34
C GLY A 113 -4.44 6.58 -0.91
N TYR A 114 -5.37 7.51 -0.71
CA TYR A 114 -5.56 8.24 0.54
C TYR A 114 -6.77 7.72 1.30
N TYR A 115 -6.75 7.92 2.61
CA TYR A 115 -7.80 7.54 3.53
C TYR A 115 -7.91 8.60 4.62
N ASP A 116 -9.13 9.07 4.86
CA ASP A 116 -9.43 9.97 5.97
C ASP A 116 -9.63 9.12 7.22
N SER A 117 -8.74 9.30 8.19
CA SER A 117 -8.78 8.57 9.45
C SER A 117 -9.61 9.34 10.48
N GLU A 118 -10.39 8.59 11.27
CA GLU A 118 -11.12 9.14 12.40
C GLU A 118 -10.19 9.57 13.54
N ILE A 119 -9.02 8.93 13.64
CA ILE A 119 -7.99 9.24 14.62
C ILE A 119 -6.80 9.94 13.97
N SER A 120 -5.94 10.55 14.79
CA SER A 120 -4.72 11.18 14.28
C SER A 120 -3.83 10.15 13.55
N PRO A 121 -3.15 10.53 12.45
CA PRO A 121 -2.25 9.62 11.74
C PRO A 121 -1.14 9.06 12.63
N GLU A 122 -0.64 9.86 13.57
CA GLU A 122 0.37 9.41 14.54
C GLU A 122 -0.17 8.27 15.42
N GLU A 123 -1.39 8.42 15.96
CA GLU A 123 -2.04 7.37 16.75
C GLU A 123 -2.30 6.12 15.91
N PHE A 124 -2.80 6.29 14.67
CA PHE A 124 -3.02 5.18 13.75
C PHE A 124 -1.73 4.40 13.47
N LEU A 125 -0.63 5.11 13.18
CA LEU A 125 0.66 4.47 12.90
C LEU A 125 1.27 3.78 14.13
N LYS A 126 1.00 4.29 15.34
CA LYS A 126 1.37 3.63 16.61
C LYS A 126 0.60 2.32 16.83
N LYS A 127 -0.64 2.24 16.36
CA LYS A 127 -1.46 1.03 16.45
C LYS A 127 -0.91 -0.12 15.59
N ILE A 128 -0.24 0.16 14.47
CA ILE A 128 0.31 -0.92 13.62
C ILE A 128 1.40 -1.71 14.37
N LEU A 129 1.08 -2.95 14.73
CA LEU A 129 1.97 -3.86 15.45
C LEU A 129 2.97 -4.52 14.49
N ARG A 130 2.47 -5.04 13.36
CA ARG A 130 3.26 -5.70 12.31
C ARG A 130 2.47 -5.83 11.02
N MET A 131 3.10 -6.41 10.00
CA MET A 131 2.45 -6.87 8.77
C MET A 131 2.84 -8.32 8.53
N HIS A 132 1.89 -9.18 8.14
CA HIS A 132 2.21 -10.58 7.86
C HIS A 132 3.13 -10.72 6.63
N ASN A 133 4.09 -11.63 6.70
CA ASN A 133 5.03 -11.96 5.61
C ASN A 133 5.91 -10.80 5.10
N HIS A 134 5.99 -9.69 5.83
CA HIS A 134 6.80 -8.53 5.46
C HIS A 134 7.62 -8.07 6.65
N ASP A 135 8.87 -7.70 6.38
CA ASP A 135 9.78 -7.16 7.40
C ASP A 135 9.58 -5.65 7.54
N LEU A 136 9.54 -5.14 8.78
CA LEU A 136 9.55 -3.69 9.02
C LEU A 136 10.95 -3.14 8.70
N ILE A 137 11.05 -2.28 7.68
CA ILE A 137 12.32 -1.71 7.22
C ILE A 137 12.49 -0.22 7.53
N TYR A 138 11.40 0.49 7.84
CA TYR A 138 11.44 1.90 8.20
C TYR A 138 10.32 2.25 9.17
N SER A 139 10.65 3.00 10.22
CA SER A 139 9.72 3.35 11.29
C SER A 139 10.02 4.74 11.86
N LYS A 140 9.12 5.69 11.61
CA LYS A 140 9.09 7.05 12.17
C LYS A 140 7.68 7.39 12.63
N SER A 141 7.52 8.43 13.44
CA SER A 141 6.19 8.87 13.94
C SER A 141 5.15 9.06 12.84
N TYR A 142 5.58 9.54 11.67
CA TYR A 142 4.72 9.84 10.53
C TYR A 142 4.73 8.78 9.42
N MET A 143 5.52 7.69 9.53
CA MET A 143 5.66 6.70 8.46
C MET A 143 6.10 5.32 8.95
N ARG A 144 5.51 4.27 8.37
CA ARG A 144 5.93 2.87 8.47
C ARG A 144 6.15 2.31 7.07
N MET A 145 7.19 1.50 6.89
CA MET A 145 7.42 0.77 5.64
C MET A 145 7.77 -0.70 5.92
N PHE A 146 7.10 -1.58 5.20
CA PHE A 146 7.26 -3.03 5.26
C PHE A 146 7.75 -3.56 3.92
N GLU A 147 8.63 -4.55 3.89
CA GLU A 147 9.19 -5.09 2.65
C GLU A 147 9.06 -6.62 2.60
N ASP A 148 8.60 -7.12 1.46
CA ASP A 148 8.78 -8.51 1.03
C ASP A 148 9.83 -8.52 -0.08
N LYS A 149 11.09 -8.81 0.30
CA LYS A 149 12.23 -8.88 -0.61
C LYS A 149 12.06 -9.99 -1.66
N LYS A 150 11.37 -11.08 -1.32
CA LYS A 150 11.14 -12.20 -2.23
C LYS A 150 10.20 -11.79 -3.35
N GLN A 151 9.16 -11.00 -3.06
CA GLN A 151 8.23 -10.48 -4.08
C GLN A 151 8.69 -9.17 -4.71
N GLY A 152 9.64 -8.46 -4.09
CA GLY A 152 10.08 -7.14 -4.57
C GLY A 152 9.01 -6.07 -4.32
N ILE A 153 8.26 -6.21 -3.22
CA ILE A 153 7.19 -5.30 -2.81
C ILE A 153 7.62 -4.57 -1.55
N CYS A 154 7.44 -3.26 -1.53
CA CYS A 154 7.51 -2.46 -0.31
C CYS A 154 6.19 -1.73 -0.10
N PHE A 155 5.55 -1.98 1.04
CA PHE A 155 4.31 -1.34 1.44
C PHE A 155 4.62 -0.18 2.39
N LYS A 156 4.09 1.01 2.10
CA LYS A 156 4.29 2.23 2.90
C LYS A 156 2.95 2.72 3.42
N ILE A 157 2.95 3.18 4.66
CA ILE A 157 1.80 3.83 5.29
C ILE A 157 2.32 5.07 6.00
N TYR A 158 1.74 6.23 5.74
CA TYR A 158 2.25 7.47 6.30
C TYR A 158 1.19 8.56 6.41
N ASP A 159 1.48 9.53 7.27
CA ASP A 159 0.76 10.80 7.38
C ASP A 159 1.03 11.65 6.12
N ALA A 160 0.00 11.81 5.30
CA ALA A 160 0.12 12.53 4.03
C ALA A 160 0.37 14.02 4.22
N VAL A 161 -0.20 14.62 5.28
CA VAL A 161 -0.10 16.04 5.59
C VAL A 161 1.31 16.37 6.08
N GLU A 162 1.82 15.61 7.05
CA GLU A 162 3.18 15.77 7.56
C GLU A 162 4.23 15.52 6.47
N ASN A 163 4.00 14.51 5.61
CA ASN A 163 4.88 14.26 4.47
C ASN A 163 4.85 15.42 3.45
N ALA A 164 3.69 16.03 3.19
CA ALA A 164 3.58 17.19 2.31
C ALA A 164 4.25 18.44 2.91
N LYS A 165 4.11 18.67 4.22
CA LYS A 165 4.81 19.75 4.94
C LYS A 165 6.33 19.60 4.81
N ARG A 166 6.87 18.40 5.02
CA ARG A 166 8.30 18.10 4.85
C ARG A 166 8.81 18.30 3.43
N LYS A 167 8.00 17.95 2.43
CA LYS A 167 8.31 18.18 1.01
C LYS A 167 8.03 19.61 0.54
N ARG A 168 7.56 20.50 1.42
CA ARG A 168 7.19 21.89 1.12
C ARG A 168 6.11 22.01 0.04
N THR A 169 5.18 21.07 0.02
CA THR A 169 4.08 20.98 -0.96
C THR A 169 2.71 20.99 -0.28
N TYR A 170 2.64 21.41 0.97
CA TYR A 170 1.39 21.52 1.73
C TYR A 170 0.71 22.86 1.44
N THR A 171 -0.60 22.83 1.25
CA THR A 171 -1.49 24.00 1.28
C THR A 171 -2.79 23.62 1.99
N ALA A 172 -3.36 24.53 2.76
CA ALA A 172 -4.60 24.29 3.52
C ALA A 172 -5.80 24.02 2.60
N GLU A 173 -5.85 24.66 1.43
CA GLU A 173 -6.88 24.42 0.41
C GLU A 173 -6.85 22.99 -0.14
N ARG A 174 -5.66 22.38 -0.22
CA ARG A 174 -5.45 21.03 -0.77
C ARG A 174 -5.75 19.95 0.27
N PHE A 175 -5.30 20.15 1.50
CA PHE A 175 -5.49 19.21 2.60
C PHE A 175 -6.53 19.77 3.56
N THR A 176 -7.80 19.52 3.25
CA THR A 176 -8.96 19.97 4.05
C THR A 176 -9.12 19.22 5.37
N SER A 177 -8.43 18.09 5.53
CA SER A 177 -8.35 17.30 6.76
C SER A 177 -6.89 17.17 7.20
N GLU A 178 -6.64 17.20 8.51
CA GLU A 178 -5.32 16.92 9.07
C GLU A 178 -5.08 15.42 9.26
N HIS A 179 -6.13 14.59 9.19
CA HIS A 179 -6.08 13.16 9.49
C HIS A 179 -6.00 12.29 8.24
N ILE A 180 -5.13 12.64 7.29
CA ILE A 180 -5.03 11.96 6.01
C ILE A 180 -3.88 10.96 6.04
N ILE A 181 -4.21 9.68 5.87
CA ILE A 181 -3.26 8.58 5.76
C ILE A 181 -3.13 8.18 4.30
N LYS A 182 -1.90 7.99 3.83
CA LYS A 182 -1.64 7.39 2.52
C LYS A 182 -1.12 5.97 2.67
N TYR A 183 -1.73 5.06 1.90
CA TYR A 183 -1.25 3.71 1.67
C TYR A 183 -0.61 3.65 0.28
N GLU A 184 0.57 3.03 0.17
CA GLU A 184 1.30 2.93 -1.09
C GLU A 184 2.03 1.60 -1.20
N ILE A 185 2.06 1.05 -2.41
CA ILE A 185 2.90 -0.09 -2.77
C ILE A 185 3.96 0.37 -3.75
N LYS A 186 5.22 0.07 -3.44
CA LYS A 186 6.36 0.16 -4.36
C LYS A 186 6.66 -1.22 -4.89
N VAL A 187 6.55 -1.39 -6.20
CA VAL A 187 6.78 -2.64 -6.92
C VAL A 187 8.10 -2.53 -7.66
N LYS A 188 9.14 -3.22 -7.19
CA LYS A 188 10.49 -3.23 -7.78
C LYS A 188 10.70 -4.31 -8.84
N LYS A 189 9.73 -5.23 -8.96
CA LYS A 189 9.73 -6.38 -9.88
C LYS A 189 8.32 -6.60 -10.44
N PRO A 190 7.81 -5.70 -11.31
CA PRO A 190 6.44 -5.77 -11.83
C PRO A 190 6.09 -7.16 -12.39
N GLU A 191 7.04 -7.84 -13.03
CA GLU A 191 6.86 -9.17 -13.61
C GLU A 191 6.43 -10.25 -12.59
N LYS A 192 6.73 -10.08 -11.29
CA LYS A 192 6.26 -11.00 -10.25
C LYS A 192 4.78 -10.85 -9.95
N ILE A 193 4.24 -9.65 -10.11
CA ILE A 193 2.82 -9.33 -9.91
C ILE A 193 2.04 -9.65 -11.19
N PHE A 194 2.47 -9.11 -12.33
CA PHE A 194 1.74 -9.18 -13.59
C PHE A 194 1.98 -10.47 -14.39
N LYS A 195 2.96 -11.30 -13.98
CA LYS A 195 3.37 -12.55 -14.67
C LYS A 195 3.90 -12.34 -16.09
N SER A 196 4.19 -11.10 -16.46
CA SER A 196 4.76 -10.69 -17.74
C SER A 196 5.53 -9.38 -17.56
N LYS A 197 6.31 -8.99 -18.57
CA LYS A 197 6.88 -7.64 -18.61
C LYS A 197 5.76 -6.61 -18.66
N LEU A 198 5.82 -5.63 -17.76
CA LEU A 198 4.86 -4.53 -17.75
C LEU A 198 5.31 -3.45 -18.74
N LEU A 199 4.53 -3.21 -19.78
CA LEU A 199 4.76 -2.09 -20.71
C LEU A 199 3.95 -0.88 -20.27
N PHE A 200 4.47 0.33 -20.51
CA PHE A 200 3.77 1.55 -20.10
C PHE A 200 2.35 1.65 -20.67
N GLU A 201 2.14 1.24 -21.93
CA GLU A 201 0.80 1.23 -22.55
C GLU A 201 -0.24 0.38 -21.82
N THR A 202 0.17 -0.60 -21.02
CA THR A 202 -0.76 -1.42 -20.21
C THR A 202 -1.37 -0.63 -19.06
N LEU A 203 -0.75 0.50 -18.68
CA LEU A 203 -1.30 1.46 -17.71
C LEU A 203 -2.31 2.42 -18.37
N LEU A 204 -2.25 2.57 -19.70
CA LEU A 204 -3.11 3.44 -20.50
C LEU A 204 -4.43 2.80 -20.92
N GLY A 205 -4.61 1.50 -20.67
CA GLY A 205 -5.85 0.80 -20.99
C GLY A 205 -7.02 1.24 -20.08
N GLU A 206 -8.24 1.22 -20.60
CA GLU A 206 -9.43 1.40 -19.76
C GLU A 206 -9.42 0.38 -18.61
N PRO A 207 -9.93 0.77 -17.42
CA PRO A 207 -9.94 -0.10 -16.25
C PRO A 207 -10.91 -1.28 -16.41
N ALA A 208 -10.50 -2.29 -17.17
CA ALA A 208 -11.13 -3.61 -17.18
C ALA A 208 -10.64 -4.44 -15.98
N GLN A 209 -11.36 -5.52 -15.63
CA GLN A 209 -11.03 -6.36 -14.46
C GLN A 209 -9.59 -6.91 -14.44
N ASN A 210 -8.97 -7.04 -15.62
CA ASN A 210 -7.62 -7.55 -15.82
C ASN A 210 -6.58 -6.45 -16.11
N SER A 211 -6.97 -5.18 -16.10
CA SER A 211 -6.06 -4.05 -16.31
C SER A 211 -4.99 -3.97 -15.22
N ALA A 212 -3.84 -3.37 -15.56
CA ALA A 212 -2.74 -3.21 -14.62
C ALA A 212 -3.15 -2.39 -13.39
N LEU A 213 -3.93 -1.32 -13.58
CA LEU A 213 -4.44 -0.47 -12.48
C LEU A 213 -5.36 -1.26 -11.53
N VAL A 214 -6.26 -2.09 -12.06
CA VAL A 214 -7.13 -2.93 -11.21
C VAL A 214 -6.32 -3.98 -10.44
N GLN A 215 -5.28 -4.57 -11.05
CA GLN A 215 -4.39 -5.50 -10.36
C GLN A 215 -3.59 -4.82 -9.24
N LEU A 216 -3.10 -3.59 -9.47
CA LEU A 216 -2.43 -2.79 -8.44
C LEU A 216 -3.36 -2.44 -7.28
N LYS A 217 -4.60 -2.02 -7.59
CA LYS A 217 -5.63 -1.75 -6.57
C LYS A 217 -5.96 -2.99 -5.74
N LYS A 218 -6.16 -4.15 -6.38
CA LYS A 218 -6.37 -5.44 -5.70
C LYS A 218 -5.17 -5.80 -4.81
N THR A 219 -3.95 -5.60 -5.30
CA THR A 219 -2.72 -5.87 -4.55
C THR A 219 -2.60 -4.97 -3.33
N LEU A 220 -2.85 -3.67 -3.49
CA LEU A 220 -2.84 -2.70 -2.40
C LEU A 220 -3.87 -3.06 -1.31
N THR A 221 -5.10 -3.40 -1.70
CA THR A 221 -6.15 -3.85 -0.77
C THR A 221 -5.75 -5.12 -0.03
N LYS A 222 -5.18 -6.12 -0.74
CA LYS A 222 -4.70 -7.37 -0.13
C LYS A 222 -3.54 -7.15 0.84
N LEU A 223 -2.66 -6.19 0.59
CA LEU A 223 -1.55 -5.88 1.50
C LEU A 223 -2.05 -5.10 2.71
N LYS A 224 -2.99 -4.17 2.52
CA LYS A 224 -3.65 -3.48 3.64
C LYS A 224 -4.32 -4.45 4.62
N SER A 225 -4.95 -5.53 4.13
CA SER A 225 -5.55 -6.55 5.00
C SER A 225 -4.54 -7.44 5.74
N GLN A 226 -3.24 -7.32 5.45
CA GLN A 226 -2.19 -8.05 6.18
C GLN A 226 -1.62 -7.26 7.36
N LEU A 227 -2.07 -6.02 7.56
CA LEU A 227 -1.70 -5.24 8.73
C LEU A 227 -2.32 -5.82 9.98
N VAL A 228 -1.50 -5.91 11.03
CA VAL A 228 -1.92 -6.31 12.36
C VAL A 228 -2.02 -5.04 13.21
N LEU A 229 -3.25 -4.65 13.53
CA LEU A 229 -3.58 -3.55 14.43
C LEU A 229 -3.84 -4.11 15.84
N PRO A 230 -3.78 -3.30 16.91
CA PRO A 230 -4.15 -3.70 18.25
C PRO A 230 -5.67 -3.91 18.26
N TYR A 231 -6.11 -4.89 19.02
CA TYR A 231 -7.50 -5.31 19.08
C TYR A 231 -8.41 -4.13 19.46
N GLU A 232 -9.33 -3.71 18.58
CA GLU A 232 -10.26 -2.59 18.83
C GLU A 232 -11.35 -2.95 19.84
N LYS A 233 -11.69 -4.25 19.96
CA LYS A 233 -12.51 -4.81 21.04
C LYS A 233 -11.76 -5.95 21.69
N LYS A 234 -10.88 -5.59 22.61
CA LYS A 234 -10.27 -6.57 23.49
C LYS A 234 -11.34 -7.03 24.47
N VAL A 235 -11.69 -8.31 24.40
CA VAL A 235 -12.46 -8.96 25.45
C VAL A 235 -11.58 -8.90 26.69
N GLU A 236 -12.09 -8.36 27.79
CA GLU A 236 -11.43 -8.37 29.08
C GLU A 236 -11.97 -9.53 29.92
N PRO A 237 -11.16 -10.10 30.84
CA PRO A 237 -11.63 -11.18 31.69
C PRO A 237 -12.75 -10.71 32.61
N VAL A 238 -13.87 -11.44 32.64
CA VAL A 238 -14.96 -11.21 33.62
C VAL A 238 -14.44 -11.40 35.05
N LYS A 239 -13.46 -12.29 35.23
CA LYS A 239 -12.70 -12.50 36.47
C LYS A 239 -11.24 -12.73 36.15
N TYR A 240 -10.34 -12.40 37.08
CA TYR A 240 -8.90 -12.63 36.93
C TYR A 240 -8.44 -14.01 37.41
N ASP A 241 -9.31 -15.02 37.28
CA ASP A 241 -8.92 -16.42 37.48
C ASP A 241 -8.41 -17.04 36.18
N LEU A 242 -7.68 -18.17 36.31
CA LEU A 242 -7.03 -18.82 35.17
C LEU A 242 -8.00 -19.19 34.04
N ILE A 243 -9.21 -19.63 34.38
CA ILE A 243 -10.22 -20.06 33.40
C ILE A 243 -10.67 -18.86 32.57
N ASN A 244 -11.01 -17.76 33.22
CA ASN A 244 -11.45 -16.54 32.55
C ASN A 244 -10.33 -15.88 31.75
N ILE A 245 -9.08 -15.88 32.25
CA ILE A 245 -7.92 -15.37 31.50
C ILE A 245 -7.70 -16.18 30.22
N ILE A 246 -7.72 -17.52 30.30
CA ILE A 246 -7.54 -18.38 29.14
C ILE A 246 -8.70 -18.21 28.16
N TYR A 247 -9.94 -18.23 28.64
CA TYR A 247 -11.12 -18.07 27.80
C TYR A 247 -11.14 -16.72 27.09
N THR A 248 -10.78 -15.65 27.79
CA THR A 248 -10.62 -14.31 27.23
C THR A 248 -9.56 -14.29 26.13
N ALA A 249 -8.41 -14.93 26.35
CA ALA A 249 -7.38 -15.03 25.32
C ALA A 249 -7.91 -15.76 24.07
N MET A 250 -8.70 -16.83 24.26
CA MET A 250 -9.32 -17.58 23.17
C MET A 250 -10.41 -16.78 22.45
N LYS A 251 -11.30 -16.05 23.15
CA LYS A 251 -12.30 -15.16 22.53
C LYS A 251 -11.64 -14.02 21.76
N ASN A 252 -10.53 -13.50 22.25
CA ASN A 252 -9.71 -12.54 21.50
C ASN A 252 -9.10 -13.16 20.24
N ILE A 253 -8.81 -14.47 20.20
CA ILE A 253 -8.42 -15.17 18.96
C ILE A 253 -9.64 -15.34 18.03
N GLU A 254 -10.79 -15.82 18.55
CA GLU A 254 -12.05 -16.01 17.81
C GLU A 254 -12.49 -14.76 17.04
N ASN A 255 -12.61 -13.63 17.75
CA ASN A 255 -13.11 -12.37 17.20
C ASN A 255 -12.22 -11.82 16.07
N HIS A 256 -10.98 -12.30 15.96
CA HIS A 256 -9.96 -11.75 15.07
C HIS A 256 -9.38 -12.79 14.11
N HIS A 257 -9.90 -14.03 14.10
CA HIS A 257 -9.53 -15.03 13.11
C HIS A 257 -10.26 -14.75 11.77
N PRO A 258 -9.57 -14.78 10.62
CA PRO A 258 -10.17 -14.44 9.31
C PRO A 258 -11.39 -15.29 8.93
N GLU A 259 -11.45 -16.51 9.45
CA GLU A 259 -12.49 -17.49 9.15
C GLU A 259 -13.61 -17.52 10.22
N HIS A 260 -13.59 -16.59 11.19
CA HIS A 260 -14.58 -16.51 12.28
C HIS A 260 -14.80 -17.88 12.96
N ILE A 261 -13.73 -18.51 13.42
CA ILE A 261 -13.81 -19.83 14.03
C ILE A 261 -14.41 -19.71 15.43
N SER A 262 -15.55 -20.34 15.66
CA SER A 262 -16.19 -20.33 16.97
C SER A 262 -15.41 -21.16 17.99
N ILE A 263 -14.88 -20.51 19.03
CA ILE A 263 -14.19 -21.20 20.13
C ILE A 263 -15.19 -22.01 20.95
N PHE A 264 -16.39 -21.45 21.16
CA PHE A 264 -17.48 -22.16 21.82
C PHE A 264 -17.75 -23.50 21.15
N LYS A 265 -17.92 -23.50 19.82
CA LYS A 265 -18.14 -24.73 19.05
C LYS A 265 -16.98 -25.72 19.17
N GLN A 266 -15.73 -25.26 19.02
CA GLN A 266 -14.55 -26.12 19.16
C GLN A 266 -14.48 -26.79 20.54
N LEU A 267 -14.82 -26.06 21.61
CA LEU A 267 -14.83 -26.62 22.96
C LEU A 267 -15.95 -27.66 23.13
N MET A 268 -17.12 -27.45 22.51
CA MET A 268 -18.20 -28.43 22.51
C MET A 268 -17.80 -29.71 21.76
N ASP A 269 -17.19 -29.57 20.59
CA ASP A 269 -16.71 -30.70 19.79
C ASP A 269 -15.67 -31.53 20.57
N VAL A 270 -14.69 -30.88 21.22
CA VAL A 270 -13.70 -31.56 22.09
C VAL A 270 -14.35 -32.32 23.25
N ILE A 271 -15.40 -31.75 23.87
CA ILE A 271 -16.13 -32.44 24.94
C ILE A 271 -16.85 -33.68 24.39
N ASP A 272 -17.47 -33.57 23.21
CA ASP A 272 -18.27 -34.63 22.61
C ASP A 272 -17.40 -35.78 22.10
N GLU A 273 -16.20 -35.49 21.59
CA GLU A 273 -15.22 -36.47 21.14
C GLU A 273 -14.43 -37.14 22.28
N SER A 274 -14.47 -36.59 23.49
CA SER A 274 -13.73 -37.13 24.62
C SER A 274 -14.22 -38.51 25.09
N PRO A 275 -13.37 -39.34 25.75
CA PRO A 275 -13.77 -40.64 26.30
C PRO A 275 -14.59 -40.54 27.60
N LEU A 276 -15.11 -39.35 27.93
CA LEU A 276 -15.87 -39.10 29.15
C LEU A 276 -17.24 -39.78 29.14
N SER A 277 -17.79 -40.09 30.31
CA SER A 277 -19.17 -40.58 30.42
C SER A 277 -20.19 -39.51 30.04
N SER A 278 -21.40 -39.92 29.65
CA SER A 278 -22.47 -38.99 29.24
C SER A 278 -22.79 -37.93 30.31
N SER A 279 -22.76 -38.33 31.59
CA SER A 279 -22.96 -37.41 32.73
C SER A 279 -21.82 -36.37 32.83
N GLN A 280 -20.57 -36.82 32.66
CA GLN A 280 -19.39 -35.97 32.68
C GLN A 280 -19.33 -34.98 31.52
N LYS A 281 -19.75 -35.39 30.31
CA LYS A 281 -19.87 -34.51 29.14
C LYS A 281 -20.95 -33.46 29.36
N SER A 282 -22.14 -33.88 29.83
CA SER A 282 -23.25 -32.98 30.15
C SER A 282 -22.85 -31.87 31.13
N LYS A 283 -22.14 -32.22 32.21
CA LYS A 283 -21.65 -31.24 33.19
C LYS A 283 -20.68 -30.22 32.58
N ARG A 284 -19.78 -30.65 31.70
CA ARG A 284 -18.80 -29.76 31.04
C ARG A 284 -19.46 -28.85 30.01
N ARG A 285 -20.38 -29.36 29.19
CA ARG A 285 -21.15 -28.51 28.24
C ARG A 285 -21.88 -27.39 28.98
N LYS A 286 -22.57 -27.71 30.07
CA LYS A 286 -23.22 -26.69 30.92
C LYS A 286 -22.24 -25.66 31.47
N ALA A 287 -21.05 -26.07 31.88
CA ALA A 287 -20.03 -25.15 32.39
C ALA A 287 -19.48 -24.21 31.31
N ILE A 288 -19.22 -24.72 30.09
CA ILE A 288 -18.80 -23.89 28.95
C ILE A 288 -19.93 -22.96 28.49
N GLN A 289 -21.17 -23.44 28.47
CA GLN A 289 -22.34 -22.63 28.13
C GLN A 289 -22.54 -21.47 29.12
N TYR A 290 -22.46 -21.76 30.42
CA TYR A 290 -22.48 -20.72 31.44
C TYR A 290 -21.32 -19.72 31.27
N LEU A 291 -20.12 -20.21 30.92
CA LEU A 291 -18.98 -19.34 30.66
C LEU A 291 -19.24 -18.43 29.44
N GLU A 292 -19.72 -18.96 28.32
CA GLU A 292 -20.02 -18.17 27.11
C GLU A 292 -21.08 -17.09 27.38
N GLU A 293 -22.14 -17.41 28.12
CA GLU A 293 -23.18 -16.46 28.50
C GLU A 293 -22.62 -15.25 29.29
N GLN A 294 -21.60 -15.44 30.12
CA GLN A 294 -20.95 -14.33 30.84
C GLN A 294 -20.24 -13.34 29.90
N TYR A 295 -19.78 -13.81 28.74
CA TYR A 295 -19.06 -13.02 27.75
C TYR A 295 -19.97 -12.48 26.64
N GLU A 296 -21.12 -13.11 26.37
CA GLU A 296 -22.15 -12.58 25.46
C GLU A 296 -22.96 -11.42 26.08
N PHE A 297 -23.12 -11.40 27.41
CA PHE A 297 -23.92 -10.40 28.13
C PHE A 297 -23.13 -9.28 28.79
N SER A 298 -21.80 -9.18 28.59
CA SER A 298 -21.03 -8.05 29.15
C SER A 298 -21.38 -6.76 28.39
N PRO A 299 -22.11 -5.82 29.00
CA PRO A 299 -22.65 -4.67 28.30
C PRO A 299 -21.66 -3.51 28.39
N PHE A 300 -20.46 -3.64 27.82
CA PHE A 300 -19.54 -2.51 27.59
C PHE A 300 -18.66 -2.78 26.37
#